data_AF-A0AAV7RKW5-F1
#
_entry.id   AF-A0AAV7RKW5-F1
#
_cell.length_a   1.000
_cell.length_b   1.000
_cell.length_c   1.000
_cell.angle_alpha   90.00
_cell.angle_beta   90.00
_cell.angle_gamma   90.00
#
_symmetry.space_group_name_H-M   'P 1'
#
loop_
_entity.id
_entity.type
_entity.pdbx_description
1 polymer ?
#
loop_
_entity_poly.entity_id
_entity_poly.type
_entity_poly.pdbx_seq_one_letter_code
_entity_poly.pdbx_strand_id
1 'polypeptide(L)'
;MGKDRTNKGMQQTQMDQYTAQSSGANLQKDPPGPLEKGVEPTGVQILGAIESLRHAMQTQIAAIAVDVNLLRADLRVVAERSVATEKQVTCLQSDIDTLKTSVIILQAKTDKLEARVKDVEGVLDGYLHTKCGMATTGGLEWEALKSVIRGESLSKTYGIRQLLVRELTQQEKVLAAIQRQVDISEADCLEVRSRIVDLCDRLDNYVRQNYRQRLFWEGDRSGRLLARLARQERAIPIIQMLHSSSGERILGQLRVNTHLHEHLRNIYTSPWSVGMTQMKEYLEGLRMPRLTAAQVEELEGEVSLEDLVEVLGGMATGKAPGPDGLPDTFLSYLF
;
A
#
# COMPACT_ATOMS: atom_id res chain seq x y z
N MET A 1 4.54 27.19 -28.66
CA MET A 1 5.80 27.50 -29.37
C MET A 1 6.97 27.02 -28.52
N GLY A 2 7.43 25.79 -28.73
CA GLY A 2 8.61 25.21 -28.07
C GLY A 2 9.50 24.61 -29.15
N LYS A 3 10.77 25.01 -29.16
CA LYS A 3 11.72 24.80 -30.25
C LYS A 3 12.35 23.40 -30.20
N ASP A 4 12.17 22.64 -31.26
CA ASP A 4 13.00 21.49 -31.62
C ASP A 4 14.42 21.95 -31.98
N ARG A 5 15.39 21.62 -31.13
CA ARG A 5 16.80 21.53 -31.52
C ARG A 5 17.49 20.55 -30.58
N THR A 6 17.86 19.38 -31.10
CA THR A 6 19.13 18.65 -30.84
C THR A 6 19.00 17.19 -31.28
N ASN A 7 19.18 16.91 -32.59
CA ASN A 7 19.54 15.55 -33.02
C ASN A 7 20.44 15.51 -34.26
N LYS A 8 21.23 16.57 -34.49
CA LYS A 8 22.22 16.64 -35.58
C LYS A 8 23.68 16.56 -35.11
N GLY A 9 23.92 16.41 -33.81
CA GLY A 9 25.28 16.47 -33.24
C GLY A 9 26.03 15.14 -33.14
N MET A 10 25.34 14.00 -33.20
CA MET A 10 25.95 12.71 -32.85
C MET A 10 26.39 11.85 -34.04
N GLN A 11 25.88 12.13 -35.26
CA GLN A 11 26.27 11.37 -36.46
C GLN A 11 27.54 11.89 -37.12
N GLN A 12 27.99 13.12 -36.82
CA GLN A 12 29.20 13.69 -37.40
C GLN A 12 30.47 13.21 -36.68
N THR A 13 30.41 12.93 -35.38
CA THR A 13 31.59 12.63 -34.55
C THR A 13 32.12 11.20 -34.71
N GLN A 14 31.32 10.27 -35.24
CA GLN A 14 31.75 8.88 -35.50
C GLN A 14 32.39 8.69 -36.88
N MET A 15 32.16 9.60 -37.82
CA MET A 15 32.80 9.58 -39.14
C MET A 15 34.23 10.13 -39.13
N ASP A 16 34.58 11.00 -38.17
CA ASP A 16 35.89 11.65 -38.11
C ASP A 16 36.97 10.81 -37.41
N GLN A 17 36.61 9.71 -36.73
CA GLN A 17 37.59 8.83 -36.06
C GLN A 17 38.14 7.71 -36.95
N TYR A 18 37.49 7.41 -38.08
CA TYR A 18 37.95 6.35 -39.01
C TYR A 18 38.90 6.85 -40.11
N THR A 19 38.99 8.16 -40.35
CA THR A 19 39.85 8.77 -41.38
C THR A 19 41.27 9.10 -40.92
N ALA A 20 41.65 8.76 -39.68
CA ALA A 20 42.93 9.16 -39.08
C ALA A 20 43.97 8.03 -38.90
N GLN A 21 43.71 6.78 -39.34
CA GLN A 21 44.62 5.65 -39.11
C GLN A 21 45.21 4.97 -40.38
N SER A 22 45.13 5.59 -41.56
CA SER A 22 45.74 5.02 -42.78
C SER A 22 46.75 5.92 -43.51
N SER A 23 47.46 6.79 -42.79
CA SER A 23 48.52 7.61 -43.38
C SER A 23 49.84 7.42 -42.64
N GLY A 24 50.84 6.87 -43.32
CA GLY A 24 52.24 6.97 -42.90
C GLY A 24 53.01 5.66 -42.71
N ALA A 25 53.16 4.85 -43.75
CA ALA A 25 54.35 4.00 -43.89
C ALA A 25 55.26 4.63 -44.96
N ASN A 26 56.15 5.48 -44.47
CA ASN A 26 57.16 6.23 -45.19
C ASN A 26 58.26 5.25 -45.65
N LEU A 27 58.32 4.90 -46.94
CA LEU A 27 59.43 4.16 -47.53
C LEU A 27 60.27 5.13 -48.37
N GLN A 28 61.40 5.49 -47.79
CA GLN A 28 62.57 6.12 -48.40
C GLN A 28 62.83 5.53 -49.80
N LYS A 29 62.81 6.36 -50.85
CA LYS A 29 63.30 6.01 -52.18
C LYS A 29 64.55 6.84 -52.48
N ASP A 30 65.71 6.24 -52.26
CA ASP A 30 66.97 6.73 -52.84
C ASP A 30 66.98 6.49 -54.37
N PRO A 31 67.68 7.32 -55.16
CA PRO A 31 67.64 7.24 -56.62
C PRO A 31 68.51 6.08 -57.14
N PRO A 32 68.08 5.31 -58.16
CA PRO A 32 68.95 4.32 -58.77
C PRO A 32 69.89 4.97 -59.81
N GLY A 33 71.18 4.73 -59.63
CA GLY A 33 72.25 5.00 -60.59
C GLY A 33 72.20 4.05 -61.81
N PRO A 34 73.14 4.21 -62.78
CA PRO A 34 72.97 3.71 -64.13
C PRO A 34 73.10 2.19 -64.26
N LEU A 35 72.36 1.65 -65.23
CA LEU A 35 72.20 0.25 -65.61
C LEU A 35 73.55 -0.44 -65.91
N GLU A 36 73.94 -1.40 -65.05
CA GLU A 36 74.93 -2.43 -65.38
C GLU A 36 74.23 -3.67 -65.96
N LYS A 37 74.83 -4.22 -67.02
CA LYS A 37 74.39 -5.40 -67.77
C LYS A 37 74.65 -6.68 -66.98
N GLY A 38 73.74 -7.65 -67.01
CA GLY A 38 74.10 -9.06 -66.84
C GLY A 38 73.01 -10.02 -66.35
N VAL A 39 72.76 -11.05 -67.17
CA VAL A 39 72.19 -12.38 -66.88
C VAL A 39 70.65 -12.49 -66.80
N GLU A 40 70.06 -13.02 -67.89
CA GLU A 40 68.66 -13.43 -67.96
C GLU A 40 68.39 -14.66 -67.05
N PRO A 41 67.33 -14.65 -66.23
CA PRO A 41 66.97 -15.78 -65.39
C PRO A 41 66.45 -16.95 -66.24
N THR A 42 66.93 -18.16 -65.95
CA THR A 42 66.45 -19.39 -66.61
C THR A 42 64.98 -19.65 -66.27
N GLY A 43 64.18 -20.14 -67.23
CA GLY A 43 62.70 -20.23 -67.12
C GLY A 43 62.16 -20.96 -65.88
N VAL A 44 62.96 -21.81 -65.23
CA VAL A 44 62.63 -22.49 -63.96
C VAL A 44 62.60 -21.52 -62.77
N GLN A 45 63.49 -20.51 -62.73
CA GLN A 45 63.50 -19.50 -61.67
C GLN A 45 62.31 -18.54 -61.78
N ILE A 46 61.89 -18.22 -63.01
CA ILE A 46 60.70 -17.40 -63.27
C ILE A 46 59.42 -18.14 -62.84
N LEU A 47 59.30 -19.43 -63.18
CA LEU A 47 58.17 -20.26 -62.75
C LEU A 47 58.10 -20.38 -61.22
N GLY A 48 59.21 -20.66 -60.54
CA GLY A 48 59.24 -20.72 -59.07
C GLY A 48 58.85 -19.40 -58.39
N ALA A 49 59.22 -18.25 -58.97
CA ALA A 49 58.81 -16.93 -58.49
C ALA A 49 57.31 -16.65 -58.73
N ILE A 50 56.75 -17.12 -59.84
CA ILE A 50 55.30 -17.02 -60.11
C ILE A 50 54.51 -17.88 -59.13
N GLU A 51 55.00 -19.09 -58.82
CA GLU A 51 54.32 -19.99 -57.89
C GLU A 51 54.39 -19.50 -56.44
N SER A 52 55.50 -18.92 -56.01
CA SER A 52 55.60 -18.29 -54.69
C SER A 52 54.70 -17.06 -54.57
N LEU A 53 54.61 -16.22 -55.63
CA LEU A 53 53.64 -15.12 -55.71
C LEU A 53 52.20 -15.62 -55.67
N ARG A 54 51.87 -16.70 -56.39
CA ARG A 54 50.54 -17.33 -56.36
C ARG A 54 50.18 -17.78 -54.95
N HIS A 55 51.11 -18.47 -54.26
CA HIS A 55 50.89 -18.90 -52.88
C HIS A 55 50.75 -17.72 -51.92
N ALA A 56 51.56 -16.66 -52.06
CA ALA A 56 51.45 -15.43 -51.28
C ALA A 56 50.13 -14.70 -51.51
N MET A 57 49.65 -14.65 -52.75
CA MET A 57 48.33 -14.08 -53.07
C MET A 57 47.20 -14.95 -52.50
N GLN A 58 47.31 -16.28 -52.54
CA GLN A 58 46.32 -17.18 -51.94
C GLN A 58 46.25 -17.06 -50.41
N THR A 59 47.39 -16.90 -49.72
CA THR A 59 47.39 -16.64 -48.27
C THR A 59 46.82 -15.27 -47.94
N GLN A 60 47.09 -14.23 -48.73
CA GLN A 60 46.45 -12.93 -48.56
C GLN A 60 44.94 -12.99 -48.77
N ILE A 61 44.48 -13.70 -49.81
CA ILE A 61 43.05 -13.92 -50.07
C ILE A 61 42.39 -14.67 -48.89
N ALA A 62 43.07 -15.68 -48.34
CA ALA A 62 42.57 -16.43 -47.19
C ALA A 62 42.49 -15.56 -45.92
N ALA A 63 43.49 -14.71 -45.66
CA ALA A 63 43.48 -13.77 -44.54
C ALA A 63 42.33 -12.76 -44.67
N ILE A 64 42.16 -12.16 -45.85
CA ILE A 64 41.05 -11.25 -46.15
C ILE A 64 39.70 -11.96 -45.97
N ALA A 65 39.58 -13.24 -46.36
CA ALA A 65 38.35 -14.00 -46.17
C ALA A 65 38.02 -14.20 -44.68
N VAL A 66 39.02 -14.41 -43.82
CA VAL A 66 38.82 -14.49 -42.36
C VAL A 66 38.37 -13.15 -41.79
N ASP A 67 39.00 -12.04 -42.18
CA ASP A 67 38.64 -10.69 -41.73
C ASP A 67 37.21 -10.33 -42.15
N VAL A 68 36.81 -10.66 -43.37
CA VAL A 68 35.43 -10.46 -43.85
C VAL A 68 34.42 -11.26 -43.03
N ASN A 69 34.77 -12.49 -42.63
CA ASN A 69 33.90 -13.30 -41.77
C ASN A 69 33.79 -12.74 -40.35
N LEU A 70 34.88 -12.23 -39.78
CA LEU A 70 34.89 -11.54 -38.49
C LEU A 70 34.04 -10.26 -38.53
N LEU A 71 34.22 -9.41 -39.54
CA LEU A 71 33.41 -8.20 -39.73
C LEU A 71 31.92 -8.54 -39.89
N ARG A 72 31.59 -9.63 -40.58
CA ARG A 72 30.21 -10.10 -40.69
C ARG A 72 29.65 -10.55 -39.33
N ALA A 73 30.46 -11.19 -38.50
CA ALA A 73 30.05 -11.58 -37.14
C ALA A 73 29.83 -10.35 -36.24
N ASP A 74 30.72 -9.36 -36.29
CA ASP A 74 30.59 -8.12 -35.53
C ASP A 74 29.36 -7.32 -35.97
N LEU A 75 29.10 -7.22 -37.28
CA LEU A 75 27.88 -6.60 -37.82
C LEU A 75 26.61 -7.30 -37.30
N ARG A 76 26.64 -8.63 -37.18
CA ARG A 76 25.51 -9.39 -36.63
C ARG A 76 25.28 -9.06 -35.16
N VAL A 77 26.34 -9.01 -34.34
CA VAL A 77 26.24 -8.64 -32.92
C VAL A 77 25.71 -7.22 -32.75
N VAL A 78 26.19 -6.28 -33.58
CA VAL A 78 25.70 -4.89 -33.56
C VAL A 78 24.22 -4.82 -33.97
N ALA A 79 23.79 -5.58 -34.98
CA ALA A 79 22.39 -5.65 -35.39
C ALA A 79 21.49 -6.25 -34.30
N GLU A 80 21.93 -7.30 -33.60
CA GLU A 80 21.18 -7.88 -32.49
C GLU A 80 21.06 -6.90 -31.32
N ARG A 81 22.12 -6.15 -31.01
CA ARG A 81 22.10 -5.08 -30.01
C ARG A 81 21.19 -3.93 -30.41
N SER A 82 21.19 -3.51 -31.68
CA SER A 82 20.31 -2.43 -32.16
C SER A 82 18.83 -2.80 -31.99
N VAL A 83 18.46 -4.03 -32.36
CA VAL A 83 17.10 -4.55 -32.17
C VAL A 83 16.71 -4.61 -30.69
N ALA A 84 17.63 -5.03 -29.81
CA ALA A 84 17.38 -5.04 -28.37
C ALA A 84 17.15 -3.63 -27.81
N THR A 85 17.94 -2.65 -28.25
CA THR A 85 17.77 -1.25 -27.84
C THR A 85 16.46 -0.66 -28.38
N GLU A 86 16.05 -0.98 -29.61
CA GLU A 86 14.76 -0.56 -30.16
C GLU A 86 13.59 -1.10 -29.33
N LYS A 87 13.63 -2.37 -28.92
CA LYS A 87 12.62 -2.95 -28.03
C LYS A 87 12.52 -2.21 -26.69
N GLN A 88 13.66 -1.90 -26.07
CA GLN A 88 13.68 -1.13 -24.81
C GLN A 88 13.07 0.25 -25.00
N VAL A 89 13.39 0.94 -26.11
CA VAL A 89 12.80 2.25 -26.44
C VAL A 89 11.28 2.13 -26.59
N THR A 90 10.76 1.09 -27.24
CA THR A 90 9.30 0.90 -27.37
C THR A 90 8.62 0.65 -26.03
N CYS A 91 9.25 -0.11 -25.11
CA CYS A 91 8.73 -0.33 -23.77
C CYS A 91 8.70 0.96 -22.94
N LEU A 92 9.79 1.73 -22.98
CA LEU A 92 9.84 3.02 -22.29
C LEU A 92 8.84 4.01 -22.88
N GLN A 93 8.58 3.95 -24.18
CA GLN A 93 7.57 4.77 -24.82
C GLN A 93 6.16 4.45 -24.30
N SER A 94 5.81 3.16 -24.15
CA SER A 94 4.52 2.80 -23.55
C SER A 94 4.41 3.24 -22.10
N ASP A 95 5.48 3.13 -21.31
CA ASP A 95 5.49 3.57 -19.92
C ASP A 95 5.29 5.10 -19.82
N ILE A 96 5.98 5.86 -20.66
CA ILE A 96 5.79 7.32 -20.76
C ILE A 96 4.34 7.66 -21.09
N ASP A 97 3.69 6.93 -22.00
CA ASP A 97 2.30 7.20 -22.37
C ASP A 97 1.34 6.85 -21.23
N THR A 98 1.56 5.76 -20.49
CA THR A 98 0.79 5.48 -19.26
C THR A 98 0.99 6.55 -18.20
N LEU A 99 2.23 7.02 -17.98
CA LEU A 99 2.51 8.10 -17.04
C LEU A 99 1.82 9.40 -17.44
N LYS A 100 1.84 9.76 -18.73
CA LYS A 100 1.08 10.93 -19.23
C LYS A 100 -0.41 10.81 -18.91
N THR A 101 -1.03 9.65 -19.13
CA THR A 101 -2.45 9.47 -18.78
C THR A 101 -2.70 9.63 -17.28
N SER A 102 -1.80 9.11 -16.43
CA SER A 102 -1.90 9.27 -14.98
C SER A 102 -1.80 10.72 -14.52
N VAL A 103 -0.91 11.51 -15.13
CA VAL A 103 -0.74 12.95 -14.85
C VAL A 103 -2.00 13.72 -15.23
N ILE A 104 -2.61 13.42 -16.38
CA ILE A 104 -3.88 14.05 -16.79
C ILE A 104 -4.99 13.76 -15.77
N ILE A 105 -5.11 12.52 -15.30
CA ILE A 105 -6.11 12.13 -14.29
C ILE A 105 -5.86 12.87 -12.96
N LEU A 106 -4.60 13.00 -12.55
CA LEU A 106 -4.25 13.73 -11.32
C LEU A 106 -4.55 15.22 -11.46
N GLN A 107 -4.24 15.84 -12.60
CA GLN A 107 -4.56 17.23 -12.87
C GLN A 107 -6.08 17.49 -12.79
N ALA A 108 -6.89 16.61 -13.38
CA ALA A 108 -8.34 16.72 -13.29
C ALA A 108 -8.86 16.60 -11.83
N LYS A 109 -8.18 15.80 -10.99
CA LYS A 109 -8.51 15.69 -9.57
C LYS A 109 -8.10 16.95 -8.79
N THR A 110 -6.95 17.54 -9.09
CA THR A 110 -6.50 18.78 -8.43
C THR A 110 -7.42 19.94 -8.78
N ASP A 111 -7.78 20.11 -10.05
CA ASP A 111 -8.68 21.18 -10.49
C ASP A 111 -10.05 21.06 -9.81
N LYS A 112 -10.55 19.84 -9.66
CA LYS A 112 -11.80 19.57 -8.94
C LYS A 112 -11.70 19.87 -7.44
N LEU A 113 -10.54 19.65 -6.82
CA LEU A 113 -10.32 20.01 -5.42
C LEU A 113 -10.22 21.52 -5.23
N GLU A 114 -9.51 22.22 -6.11
CA GLU A 114 -9.41 23.68 -6.09
C GLU A 114 -10.78 24.35 -6.23
N ALA A 115 -11.63 23.84 -7.13
CA ALA A 115 -13.01 24.32 -7.26
C ALA A 115 -13.80 24.17 -5.94
N ARG A 116 -13.62 23.04 -5.22
CA ARG A 116 -14.28 22.82 -3.93
C ARG A 116 -13.72 23.71 -2.82
N VAL A 117 -12.45 24.10 -2.87
CA VAL A 117 -11.86 25.04 -1.91
C VAL A 117 -12.47 26.42 -2.11
N LYS A 118 -12.54 26.91 -3.35
CA LYS A 118 -13.19 28.18 -3.67
C LYS A 118 -14.64 28.23 -3.24
N ASP A 119 -15.37 27.12 -3.41
CA ASP A 119 -16.73 27.00 -2.91
C ASP A 119 -16.83 27.20 -1.40
N VAL A 120 -15.90 26.66 -0.61
CA VAL A 120 -15.88 26.80 0.86
C VAL A 120 -15.46 28.21 1.27
N GLU A 121 -14.52 28.82 0.57
CA GLU A 121 -14.11 30.22 0.78
C GLU A 121 -15.31 31.16 0.55
N GLY A 122 -16.08 30.97 -0.52
CA GLY A 122 -17.28 31.78 -0.76
C GLY A 122 -18.35 31.64 0.34
N VAL A 123 -18.48 30.46 0.94
CA VAL A 123 -19.39 30.23 2.08
C VAL A 123 -18.89 30.95 3.34
N LEU A 124 -17.57 30.93 3.57
CA LEU A 124 -16.95 31.64 4.68
C LEU A 124 -17.16 33.16 4.53
N ASP A 125 -16.91 33.70 3.34
CA ASP A 125 -17.12 35.13 3.05
C ASP A 125 -18.57 35.55 3.24
N GLY A 126 -19.53 34.73 2.76
CA GLY A 126 -20.96 34.97 2.97
C GLY A 126 -21.35 34.98 4.45
N TYR A 127 -20.79 34.07 5.25
CA TYR A 127 -21.02 34.04 6.69
C TYR A 127 -20.40 35.25 7.40
N LEU A 128 -19.17 35.64 7.05
CA LEU A 128 -18.51 36.80 7.63
C LEU A 128 -19.24 38.11 7.29
N HIS A 129 -19.80 38.23 6.08
CA HIS A 129 -20.55 39.40 5.65
C HIS A 129 -21.89 39.54 6.41
N THR A 130 -22.59 38.42 6.64
CA THR A 130 -23.87 38.39 7.38
C THR A 130 -23.70 38.58 8.89
N LYS A 131 -22.53 38.24 9.43
CA LYS A 131 -22.21 38.38 10.87
C LYS A 131 -22.03 39.84 11.32
N CYS A 132 -21.81 40.79 10.41
CA CYS A 132 -21.50 42.20 10.73
C CYS A 132 -22.63 42.88 11.54
N GLY A 133 -22.66 42.67 12.87
CA GLY A 133 -23.69 43.20 13.77
C GLY A 133 -23.95 42.42 15.07
N MET A 134 -23.46 41.18 15.24
CA MET A 134 -23.73 40.40 16.47
C MET A 134 -22.50 40.28 17.38
N ALA A 135 -22.60 40.79 18.61
CA ALA A 135 -21.56 40.66 19.64
C ALA A 135 -21.67 39.28 20.32
N THR A 136 -20.95 38.29 19.79
CA THR A 136 -20.94 36.92 20.33
C THR A 136 -19.56 36.52 20.83
N THR A 137 -19.51 35.61 21.81
CA THR A 137 -18.25 35.01 22.29
C THR A 137 -17.61 34.19 21.18
N GLY A 138 -16.31 34.37 20.91
CA GLY A 138 -15.61 33.73 19.77
C GLY A 138 -15.77 32.19 19.66
N GLY A 139 -16.03 31.50 20.78
CA GLY A 139 -16.33 30.07 20.79
C GLY A 139 -17.66 29.71 20.12
N LEU A 140 -18.73 30.47 20.36
CA LEU A 140 -20.04 30.27 19.73
C LEU A 140 -19.97 30.58 18.23
N GLU A 141 -19.17 31.56 17.84
CA GLU A 141 -18.97 31.97 16.45
C GLU A 141 -18.27 30.88 15.64
N TRP A 142 -17.27 30.22 16.24
CA TRP A 142 -16.59 29.10 15.61
C TRP A 142 -17.51 27.88 15.43
N GLU A 143 -18.34 27.57 16.43
CA GLU A 143 -19.33 26.50 16.30
C GLU A 143 -20.40 26.81 15.26
N ALA A 144 -20.88 28.06 15.21
CA ALA A 144 -21.83 28.52 14.21
C ALA A 144 -21.23 28.43 12.80
N LEU A 145 -20.01 28.92 12.57
CA LEU A 145 -19.32 28.79 11.28
C LEU A 145 -19.16 27.32 10.86
N LYS A 146 -18.69 26.46 11.78
CA LYS A 146 -18.57 25.01 11.52
C LYS A 146 -19.92 24.40 11.13
N SER A 147 -21.02 24.82 11.77
CA SER A 147 -22.36 24.33 11.46
C SER A 147 -22.81 24.73 10.05
N VAL A 148 -22.51 25.98 9.63
CA VAL A 148 -22.83 26.48 8.28
C VAL A 148 -22.03 25.74 7.21
N ILE A 149 -20.71 25.60 7.38
CA ILE A 149 -19.85 24.87 6.43
C ILE A 149 -20.29 23.41 6.33
N ARG A 150 -20.63 22.77 7.46
CA ARG A 150 -21.16 21.39 7.48
C ARG A 150 -22.51 21.31 6.76
N GLY A 151 -23.42 22.25 7.00
CA GLY A 151 -24.74 22.31 6.35
C GLY A 151 -24.62 22.41 4.83
N GLU A 152 -23.77 23.30 4.34
CA GLU A 152 -23.53 23.46 2.90
C GLU A 152 -22.86 22.23 2.28
N SER A 153 -21.85 21.67 2.96
CA SER A 153 -21.20 20.43 2.54
C SER A 153 -22.18 19.26 2.48
N LEU A 154 -23.10 19.19 3.45
CA LEU A 154 -24.15 18.17 3.48
C LEU A 154 -25.16 18.40 2.36
N SER A 155 -25.58 19.65 2.10
CA SER A 155 -26.48 20.02 1.01
C SER A 155 -25.93 19.56 -0.35
N LYS A 156 -24.65 19.83 -0.63
CA LYS A 156 -23.99 19.41 -1.89
C LYS A 156 -23.85 17.90 -2.03
N THR A 157 -23.71 17.19 -0.92
CA THR A 157 -23.59 15.71 -0.91
C THR A 157 -24.95 15.01 -0.75
N TYR A 158 -25.99 15.78 -0.45
CA TYR A 158 -27.34 15.28 -0.26
C TYR A 158 -27.86 14.71 -1.56
N GLY A 159 -28.52 13.56 -1.47
CA GLY A 159 -29.12 12.93 -2.64
C GLY A 159 -28.14 12.31 -3.64
N ILE A 160 -26.81 12.52 -3.55
CA ILE A 160 -25.83 11.90 -4.48
C ILE A 160 -26.00 10.39 -4.53
N ARG A 161 -26.13 9.74 -3.36
CA ARG A 161 -26.39 8.28 -3.31
C ARG A 161 -27.69 7.91 -4.02
N GLN A 162 -28.76 8.67 -3.80
CA GLN A 162 -30.05 8.39 -4.41
C GLN A 162 -29.99 8.58 -5.93
N LEU A 163 -29.28 9.61 -6.40
CA LEU A 163 -29.05 9.85 -7.82
C LEU A 163 -28.26 8.70 -8.46
N LEU A 164 -27.14 8.29 -7.85
CA LEU A 164 -26.34 7.15 -8.34
C LEU A 164 -27.16 5.86 -8.40
N VAL A 165 -27.94 5.56 -7.36
CA VAL A 165 -28.82 4.39 -7.33
C VAL A 165 -29.91 4.49 -8.40
N ARG A 166 -30.51 5.66 -8.60
CA ARG A 166 -31.51 5.87 -9.65
C ARG A 166 -30.91 5.64 -11.04
N GLU A 167 -29.76 6.25 -11.33
CA GLU A 167 -29.02 6.04 -12.59
C GLU A 167 -28.70 4.55 -12.81
N LEU A 168 -28.22 3.86 -11.78
CA LEU A 168 -27.92 2.43 -11.85
C LEU A 168 -29.18 1.61 -12.19
N THR A 169 -30.27 1.82 -11.45
CA THR A 169 -31.54 1.11 -11.71
C THR A 169 -32.12 1.42 -13.10
N GLN A 170 -31.85 2.61 -13.64
CA GLN A 170 -32.24 2.98 -14.99
C GLN A 170 -31.41 2.22 -16.03
N GLN A 171 -30.09 2.16 -15.85
CA GLN A 171 -29.19 1.42 -16.75
C GLN A 171 -29.46 -0.10 -16.71
N GLU A 172 -29.77 -0.66 -15.55
CA GLU A 172 -30.20 -2.06 -15.42
C GLU A 172 -31.49 -2.36 -16.21
N LYS A 173 -32.46 -1.43 -16.19
CA LYS A 173 -33.68 -1.56 -17.00
C LYS A 173 -33.39 -1.50 -18.50
N VAL A 174 -32.48 -0.62 -18.92
CA VAL A 174 -32.03 -0.51 -20.32
C VAL A 174 -31.34 -1.80 -20.74
N LEU A 175 -30.43 -2.33 -19.91
CA LEU A 175 -29.75 -3.61 -20.17
C LEU A 175 -30.77 -4.75 -20.31
N ALA A 176 -31.75 -4.82 -19.41
CA ALA A 176 -32.81 -5.83 -19.47
C ALA A 176 -33.73 -5.65 -20.69
N ALA A 177 -33.85 -4.44 -21.26
CA ALA A 177 -34.60 -4.21 -22.49
C ALA A 177 -33.80 -4.68 -23.72
N ILE A 178 -32.51 -4.34 -23.80
CA ILE A 178 -31.60 -4.77 -24.89
C ILE A 178 -31.50 -6.30 -24.91
N GLN A 179 -31.36 -6.95 -23.75
CA GLN A 179 -31.28 -8.41 -23.65
C GLN A 179 -32.57 -9.15 -24.08
N ARG A 180 -33.72 -8.47 -24.12
CA ARG A 180 -34.99 -9.06 -24.60
C ARG A 180 -35.14 -8.96 -26.13
N GLN A 181 -34.34 -8.15 -26.80
CA GLN A 181 -34.37 -8.03 -28.25
C GLN A 181 -33.70 -9.26 -28.88
N VAL A 182 -34.26 -9.74 -29.99
CA VAL A 182 -33.78 -10.93 -30.70
C VAL A 182 -32.46 -10.65 -31.44
N ASP A 183 -32.29 -9.42 -31.92
CA ASP A 183 -31.05 -8.93 -32.52
C ASP A 183 -30.25 -8.14 -31.47
N ILE A 184 -29.35 -8.82 -30.77
CA ILE A 184 -28.51 -8.20 -29.75
C ILE A 184 -27.34 -7.50 -30.46
N SER A 185 -27.35 -6.17 -30.47
CA SER A 185 -26.16 -5.37 -30.78
C SER A 185 -25.15 -5.53 -29.64
N GLU A 186 -24.09 -6.30 -29.87
CA GLU A 186 -23.06 -6.59 -28.87
C GLU A 186 -22.36 -5.31 -28.38
N ALA A 187 -22.22 -4.31 -29.24
CA ALA A 187 -21.64 -3.01 -28.91
C ALA A 187 -22.48 -2.23 -27.89
N ASP A 188 -23.80 -2.16 -28.09
CA ASP A 188 -24.71 -1.43 -27.18
C ASP A 188 -24.80 -2.13 -25.81
N CYS A 189 -24.75 -3.46 -25.81
CA CYS A 189 -24.72 -4.25 -24.57
C CYS A 189 -23.42 -4.00 -23.78
N LEU A 190 -22.28 -3.91 -24.47
CA LEU A 190 -20.99 -3.60 -23.85
C LEU A 190 -20.94 -2.18 -23.28
N GLU A 191 -21.51 -1.19 -23.99
CA GLU A 191 -21.58 0.19 -23.51
C GLU A 191 -22.43 0.33 -22.23
N VAL A 192 -23.61 -0.30 -22.19
CA VAL A 192 -24.46 -0.25 -20.99
C VAL A 192 -23.80 -1.00 -19.84
N ARG A 193 -23.14 -2.12 -20.10
CA ARG A 193 -22.38 -2.86 -19.06
C ARG A 193 -21.21 -2.05 -18.51
N SER A 194 -20.42 -1.41 -19.35
CA SER A 194 -19.31 -0.56 -18.88
C SER A 194 -19.85 0.60 -18.04
N ARG A 195 -20.98 1.20 -18.44
CA ARG A 195 -21.63 2.25 -17.67
C ARG A 195 -22.14 1.78 -16.31
N ILE A 196 -22.67 0.56 -16.21
CA ILE A 196 -23.09 -0.03 -14.93
C ILE A 196 -21.87 -0.24 -14.02
N VAL A 197 -20.77 -0.78 -14.55
CA VAL A 197 -19.52 -0.96 -13.79
C VAL A 197 -19.01 0.38 -13.26
N ASP A 198 -18.97 1.42 -14.09
CA ASP A 198 -18.58 2.77 -13.67
C ASP A 198 -19.47 3.32 -12.54
N LEU A 199 -20.78 3.07 -12.62
CA LEU A 199 -21.74 3.50 -11.59
C LEU A 199 -21.55 2.73 -10.28
N CYS A 200 -21.30 1.42 -10.34
CA CYS A 200 -20.93 0.60 -9.19
C CYS A 200 -19.65 1.13 -8.53
N ASP A 201 -18.60 1.41 -9.31
CA ASP A 201 -17.34 1.94 -8.80
C ASP A 201 -17.51 3.31 -8.13
N ARG A 202 -18.33 4.19 -8.72
CA ARG A 202 -18.66 5.50 -8.12
C ARG A 202 -19.40 5.34 -6.80
N LEU A 203 -20.36 4.40 -6.73
CA LEU A 203 -21.17 4.15 -5.54
C LEU A 203 -20.33 3.53 -4.42
N ASP A 204 -19.48 2.57 -4.75
CA ASP A 204 -18.53 1.95 -3.84
C ASP A 204 -17.55 2.97 -3.26
N ASN A 205 -16.99 3.83 -4.11
CA ASN A 205 -16.12 4.92 -3.67
C ASN A 205 -16.86 5.90 -2.74
N TYR A 206 -18.12 6.24 -3.03
CA TYR A 206 -18.94 7.05 -2.15
C TYR A 206 -19.17 6.37 -0.79
N VAL A 207 -19.50 5.08 -0.76
CA VAL A 207 -19.71 4.33 0.48
C VAL A 207 -18.41 4.24 1.29
N ARG A 208 -17.28 3.92 0.65
CA ARG A 208 -15.96 3.87 1.28
C ARG A 208 -15.55 5.21 1.89
N GLN A 209 -15.74 6.32 1.17
CA GLN A 209 -15.44 7.66 1.68
C GLN A 209 -16.31 8.02 2.89
N ASN A 210 -17.62 7.78 2.82
CA ASN A 210 -18.51 8.04 3.94
C ASN A 210 -18.21 7.16 5.15
N TYR A 211 -17.84 5.90 4.93
CA TYR A 211 -17.42 5.00 6.00
C TYR A 211 -16.17 5.53 6.71
N ARG A 212 -15.13 5.93 5.95
CA ARG A 212 -13.91 6.53 6.51
C ARG A 212 -14.20 7.79 7.32
N GLN A 213 -15.06 8.66 6.80
CA GLN A 213 -15.47 9.86 7.53
C GLN A 213 -16.18 9.50 8.84
N ARG A 214 -17.14 8.56 8.81
CA ARG A 214 -17.83 8.11 10.03
C ARG A 214 -16.87 7.48 11.04
N LEU A 215 -15.93 6.66 10.57
CA LEU A 215 -14.91 6.07 11.43
C LEU A 215 -14.01 7.12 12.07
N PHE A 216 -13.62 8.17 11.34
CA PHE A 216 -12.86 9.28 11.91
C PHE A 216 -13.64 10.02 13.01
N TRP A 217 -14.95 10.25 12.81
CA TRP A 217 -15.77 10.96 13.79
C TRP A 217 -16.19 10.12 14.99
N GLU A 218 -16.45 8.83 14.79
CA GLU A 218 -17.02 7.93 15.81
C GLU A 218 -16.01 6.93 16.38
N GLY A 219 -14.82 6.78 15.80
CA GLY A 219 -13.87 5.70 16.09
C GLY A 219 -13.41 5.66 17.55
N ASP A 220 -13.00 6.81 18.09
CA ASP A 220 -12.52 6.93 19.47
C ASP A 220 -13.64 7.21 20.47
N ARG A 221 -14.89 7.36 19.99
CA ARG A 221 -16.04 7.65 20.85
C ARG A 221 -16.78 6.36 21.18
N SER A 222 -17.35 6.29 22.37
CA SER A 222 -18.34 5.27 22.73
C SER A 222 -19.66 5.53 21.99
N GLY A 223 -19.64 5.36 20.67
CA GLY A 223 -20.71 5.69 19.75
C GLY A 223 -21.56 4.49 19.35
N ARG A 224 -22.47 4.72 18.40
CA ARG A 224 -23.37 3.68 17.88
C ARG A 224 -22.60 2.53 17.21
N LEU A 225 -21.47 2.83 16.56
CA LEU A 225 -20.59 1.82 15.95
C LEU A 225 -20.03 0.87 17.02
N LEU A 226 -19.38 1.41 18.06
CA LEU A 226 -18.85 0.62 19.16
C LEU A 226 -19.97 -0.17 19.86
N ALA A 227 -21.12 0.46 20.12
CA ALA A 227 -22.26 -0.22 20.72
C ALA A 227 -22.79 -1.38 19.83
N ARG A 228 -22.72 -1.25 18.50
CA ARG A 228 -23.12 -2.31 17.57
C ARG A 228 -22.10 -3.45 17.55
N LEU A 229 -20.81 -3.14 17.53
CA LEU A 229 -19.74 -4.14 17.62
C LEU A 229 -19.81 -4.88 18.95
N ALA A 230 -19.91 -4.15 20.06
CA ALA A 230 -20.10 -4.74 21.38
C ALA A 230 -21.40 -5.56 21.48
N ARG A 231 -22.49 -5.20 20.79
CA ARG A 231 -23.70 -6.03 20.71
C ARG A 231 -23.53 -7.28 19.84
N GLN A 232 -22.69 -7.22 18.80
CA GLN A 232 -22.37 -8.40 17.98
C GLN A 232 -21.47 -9.36 18.75
N GLU A 233 -20.46 -8.85 19.46
CA GLU A 233 -19.62 -9.64 20.35
C GLU A 233 -20.40 -10.17 21.56
N ARG A 234 -21.28 -9.35 22.14
CA ARG A 234 -22.19 -9.73 23.22
C ARG A 234 -23.53 -10.24 22.72
N ALA A 235 -23.63 -10.73 21.47
CA ALA A 235 -24.81 -11.47 21.06
C ALA A 235 -24.80 -12.74 21.93
N ILE A 236 -25.46 -12.66 23.08
CA ILE A 236 -25.46 -13.70 24.10
C ILE A 236 -25.88 -14.97 23.37
N PRO A 237 -25.06 -16.03 23.35
CA PRO A 237 -25.48 -17.29 22.75
C PRO A 237 -26.75 -17.71 23.48
N ILE A 238 -27.87 -17.68 22.76
CA ILE A 238 -29.15 -18.12 23.30
C ILE A 238 -28.98 -19.61 23.58
N ILE A 239 -29.02 -20.01 24.85
CA ILE A 239 -28.93 -21.41 25.24
C ILE A 239 -30.22 -22.08 24.78
N GLN A 240 -30.16 -22.76 23.63
CA GLN A 240 -31.32 -23.40 23.01
C GLN A 240 -31.77 -24.67 23.75
N MET A 241 -30.83 -25.35 24.42
CA MET A 241 -31.06 -26.62 25.09
C MET A 241 -30.15 -26.76 26.31
N LEU A 242 -30.68 -27.33 27.39
CA LEU A 242 -29.91 -27.83 28.52
C LEU A 242 -30.22 -29.31 28.78
N HIS A 243 -29.25 -30.02 29.35
CA HIS A 243 -29.45 -31.35 29.91
C HIS A 243 -29.59 -31.24 31.43
N SER A 244 -30.69 -31.77 31.96
CA SER A 244 -30.90 -31.88 33.41
C SER A 244 -29.98 -32.96 34.01
N SER A 245 -29.78 -32.93 35.33
CA SER A 245 -29.07 -33.99 36.08
C SER A 245 -29.73 -35.36 35.96
N SER A 246 -31.03 -35.40 35.62
CA SER A 246 -31.80 -36.61 35.30
C SER A 246 -31.66 -37.08 33.84
N GLY A 247 -30.91 -36.37 32.99
CA GLY A 247 -30.74 -36.66 31.56
C GLY A 247 -31.84 -36.09 30.64
N GLU A 248 -32.87 -35.44 31.19
CA GLU A 248 -33.94 -34.80 30.38
C GLU A 248 -33.40 -33.61 29.58
N ARG A 249 -33.87 -33.47 28.33
CA ARG A 249 -33.59 -32.30 27.47
C ARG A 249 -34.60 -31.19 27.74
N ILE A 250 -34.13 -30.10 28.35
CA ILE A 250 -34.94 -28.91 28.60
C ILE A 250 -34.83 -27.99 27.38
N LEU A 251 -35.97 -27.77 26.72
CA LEU A 251 -36.11 -26.90 25.56
C LEU A 251 -36.98 -25.68 25.91
N GLY A 252 -36.63 -24.53 25.34
CA GLY A 252 -37.38 -23.28 25.49
C GLY A 252 -36.79 -22.33 26.54
N GLN A 253 -36.72 -21.05 26.18
CA GLN A 253 -35.97 -20.03 26.95
C GLN A 253 -36.43 -19.86 28.39
N LEU A 254 -37.74 -19.88 28.63
CA LEU A 254 -38.31 -19.74 29.97
C LEU A 254 -37.87 -20.92 30.85
N ARG A 255 -38.06 -22.16 30.39
CA ARG A 255 -37.71 -23.37 31.14
C ARG A 255 -36.21 -23.47 31.40
N VAL A 256 -35.39 -23.12 30.41
CA VAL A 256 -33.92 -23.05 30.53
C VAL A 256 -33.52 -22.06 31.62
N ASN A 257 -34.09 -20.85 31.62
CA ASN A 257 -33.80 -19.84 32.64
C ASN A 257 -34.26 -20.28 34.04
N THR A 258 -35.43 -20.90 34.17
CA THR A 258 -35.93 -21.38 35.47
C THR A 258 -35.01 -22.45 36.05
N HIS A 259 -34.62 -23.44 35.24
CA HIS A 259 -33.70 -24.49 35.67
C HIS A 259 -32.31 -23.96 36.02
N LEU A 260 -31.75 -23.04 35.23
CA LEU A 260 -30.48 -22.40 35.55
C LEU A 260 -30.57 -21.62 36.87
N HIS A 261 -31.65 -20.86 37.05
CA HIS A 261 -31.85 -20.07 38.26
C HIS A 261 -31.97 -20.97 39.49
N GLU A 262 -32.75 -22.05 39.43
CA GLU A 262 -32.87 -23.02 40.52
C GLU A 262 -31.54 -23.72 40.81
N HIS A 263 -30.81 -24.15 39.77
CA HIS A 263 -29.53 -24.81 39.95
C HIS A 263 -28.48 -23.89 40.59
N LEU A 264 -28.33 -22.67 40.08
CA LEU A 264 -27.42 -21.68 40.65
C LEU A 264 -27.85 -21.29 42.06
N ARG A 265 -29.15 -21.09 42.29
CA ARG A 265 -29.68 -20.87 43.63
C ARG A 265 -29.22 -22.00 44.55
N ASN A 266 -29.42 -23.25 44.18
CA ASN A 266 -29.02 -24.37 45.03
C ASN A 266 -27.51 -24.42 45.34
N ILE A 267 -26.64 -24.06 44.38
CA ILE A 267 -25.18 -24.00 44.59
C ILE A 267 -24.80 -22.85 45.54
N TYR A 268 -25.44 -21.69 45.38
CA TYR A 268 -25.09 -20.49 46.14
C TYR A 268 -25.91 -20.32 47.43
N THR A 269 -26.94 -21.11 47.64
CA THR A 269 -27.64 -21.16 48.93
C THR A 269 -26.79 -22.01 49.86
N SER A 270 -26.19 -21.39 50.88
CA SER A 270 -25.40 -22.14 51.86
C SER A 270 -26.30 -23.16 52.56
N PRO A 271 -25.85 -24.41 52.71
CA PRO A 271 -26.58 -25.39 53.52
C PRO A 271 -26.59 -25.02 55.01
N TRP A 272 -25.76 -24.05 55.41
CA TRP A 272 -25.61 -23.56 56.76
C TRP A 272 -26.19 -22.14 56.87
N SER A 273 -27.30 -22.00 57.60
CA SER A 273 -27.77 -20.72 58.09
C SER A 273 -27.11 -20.44 59.44
N VAL A 274 -25.78 -20.26 59.44
CA VAL A 274 -25.07 -19.86 60.67
C VAL A 274 -25.58 -18.47 61.03
N GLY A 275 -26.22 -18.34 62.20
CA GLY A 275 -26.67 -17.04 62.69
C GLY A 275 -25.48 -16.10 62.83
N MET A 276 -25.67 -14.80 62.53
CA MET A 276 -24.62 -13.78 62.66
C MET A 276 -23.91 -13.83 64.01
N THR A 277 -24.59 -14.25 65.07
CA THR A 277 -24.04 -14.47 66.42
C THR A 277 -23.02 -15.61 66.48
N GLN A 278 -23.34 -16.77 65.92
CA GLN A 278 -22.42 -17.92 65.87
C GLN A 278 -21.19 -17.63 65.00
N MET A 279 -21.38 -16.87 63.91
CA MET A 279 -20.26 -16.40 63.07
C MET A 279 -19.35 -15.46 63.86
N LYS A 280 -19.91 -14.52 64.63
CA LYS A 280 -19.14 -13.60 65.48
C LYS A 280 -18.38 -14.36 66.56
N GLU A 281 -19.03 -15.27 67.27
CA GLU A 281 -18.38 -16.10 68.29
C GLU A 281 -17.24 -16.93 67.71
N TYR A 282 -17.41 -17.49 66.51
CA TYR A 282 -16.35 -18.21 65.81
C TYR A 282 -15.18 -17.27 65.43
N LEU A 283 -15.47 -16.12 64.83
CA LEU A 283 -14.45 -15.16 64.41
C LEU A 283 -13.71 -14.53 65.60
N GLU A 284 -14.40 -14.28 66.71
CA GLU A 284 -13.81 -13.77 67.96
C GLU A 284 -12.98 -14.85 68.67
N GLY A 285 -13.36 -16.13 68.52
CA GLY A 285 -12.59 -17.28 69.00
C GLY A 285 -11.33 -17.57 68.18
N LEU A 286 -11.24 -17.08 66.94
CA LEU A 286 -10.04 -17.20 66.12
C LEU A 286 -8.95 -16.23 66.62
N ARG A 287 -7.87 -16.79 67.17
CA ARG A 287 -6.64 -16.04 67.40
C ARG A 287 -5.92 -15.81 66.07
N MET A 288 -6.37 -14.82 65.32
CA MET A 288 -5.67 -14.35 64.13
C MET A 288 -4.29 -13.83 64.57
N PRO A 289 -3.19 -14.29 63.96
CA PRO A 289 -1.88 -13.71 64.22
C PRO A 289 -1.92 -12.23 63.87
N ARG A 290 -1.69 -11.37 64.87
CA ARG A 290 -1.57 -9.93 64.68
C ARG A 290 -0.08 -9.61 64.54
N LEU A 291 0.24 -8.74 63.59
CA LEU A 291 1.59 -8.21 63.46
C LEU A 291 1.99 -7.51 64.77
N THR A 292 3.22 -7.73 65.21
CA THR A 292 3.76 -7.01 66.36
C THR A 292 4.05 -5.57 65.97
N ALA A 293 4.12 -4.66 66.95
CA ALA A 293 4.41 -3.25 66.67
C ALA A 293 5.73 -3.06 65.88
N ALA A 294 6.73 -3.89 66.15
CA ALA A 294 7.99 -3.88 65.41
C ALA A 294 7.83 -4.29 63.94
N GLN A 295 7.01 -5.31 63.65
CA GLN A 295 6.72 -5.72 62.27
C GLN A 295 5.90 -4.68 61.51
N VAL A 296 5.02 -3.96 62.20
CA VAL A 296 4.25 -2.86 61.60
C VAL A 296 5.20 -1.71 61.24
N GLU A 297 6.09 -1.32 62.15
CA GLU A 297 7.07 -0.26 61.92
C GLU A 297 8.07 -0.61 60.79
N GLU A 298 8.47 -1.89 60.70
CA GLU A 298 9.29 -2.40 59.60
C GLU A 298 8.57 -2.34 58.24
N LEU A 299 7.29 -2.72 58.20
CA LEU A 299 6.47 -2.68 56.97
C LEU A 299 6.02 -1.26 56.57
N GLU A 300 5.92 -0.34 57.53
CA GLU A 300 5.61 1.08 57.31
C GLU A 300 6.87 1.94 57.04
N GLY A 301 8.06 1.33 57.07
CA GLY A 301 9.33 1.97 56.78
C GLY A 301 9.49 2.37 55.30
N GLU A 302 10.55 3.13 55.02
CA GLU A 302 10.89 3.51 53.64
C GLU A 302 11.35 2.28 52.83
N VAL A 303 10.81 2.12 51.62
CA VAL A 303 11.14 0.99 50.73
C VAL A 303 12.59 1.11 50.27
N SER A 304 13.41 0.07 50.52
CA SER A 304 14.80 0.01 50.07
C SER A 304 14.89 -0.40 48.60
N LEU A 305 16.01 -0.04 47.96
CA LEU A 305 16.34 -0.53 46.61
C LEU A 305 16.52 -2.06 46.61
N GLU A 306 16.98 -2.64 47.71
CA GLU A 306 17.17 -4.09 47.86
C GLU A 306 15.82 -4.82 47.82
N ASP A 307 14.79 -4.26 48.46
CA ASP A 307 13.43 -4.80 48.45
C ASP A 307 12.83 -4.80 47.03
N LEU A 308 13.08 -3.72 46.26
CA LEU A 308 12.63 -3.63 44.87
C LEU A 308 13.32 -4.66 43.98
N VAL A 309 14.61 -4.94 44.21
CA VAL A 309 15.37 -5.97 43.49
C VAL A 309 14.83 -7.36 43.77
N GLU A 310 14.51 -7.66 45.04
CA GLU A 310 13.94 -8.95 45.43
C GLU A 310 12.53 -9.14 44.85
N VAL A 311 11.67 -8.12 44.96
CA VAL A 311 10.29 -8.17 44.45
C VAL A 311 10.27 -8.33 42.94
N LEU A 312 11.03 -7.52 42.20
CA LEU A 312 11.07 -7.61 40.73
C LEU A 312 11.72 -8.91 40.25
N GLY A 313 12.73 -9.43 40.97
CA GLY A 313 13.32 -10.74 40.70
C GLY A 313 12.37 -11.92 40.95
N GLY A 314 11.39 -11.76 41.84
CA GLY A 314 10.34 -12.75 42.12
C GLY A 314 9.11 -12.67 41.20
N MET A 315 9.00 -11.66 40.35
CA MET A 315 7.86 -11.49 39.45
C MET A 315 7.87 -12.53 38.32
N ALA A 316 6.68 -12.98 37.93
CA ALA A 316 6.53 -13.91 36.83
C ALA A 316 6.85 -13.21 35.49
N THR A 317 7.83 -13.75 34.77
CA THR A 317 8.33 -13.14 33.53
C THR A 317 7.31 -13.16 32.40
N GLY A 318 7.30 -12.10 31.58
CA GLY A 318 6.49 -12.04 30.36
C GLY A 318 5.01 -11.70 30.56
N LYS A 319 4.64 -11.15 31.71
CA LYS A 319 3.30 -10.59 31.95
C LYS A 319 3.27 -9.09 31.63
N ALA A 320 2.07 -8.60 31.28
CA ALA A 320 1.87 -7.17 31.08
C ALA A 320 2.07 -6.40 32.40
N PRO A 321 2.70 -5.21 32.37
CA PRO A 321 2.89 -4.40 33.55
C PRO A 321 1.54 -3.96 34.13
N GLY A 322 1.49 -3.81 35.45
CA GLY A 322 0.31 -3.35 36.17
C GLY A 322 0.02 -1.86 35.95
N PRO A 323 -0.90 -1.28 36.74
CA PRO A 323 -1.22 0.15 36.68
C PRO A 323 -0.04 1.06 37.05
N ASP A 324 0.97 0.50 37.72
CA ASP A 324 2.27 1.10 38.02
C ASP A 324 3.20 1.18 36.79
N GLY A 325 2.95 0.38 35.75
CA GLY A 325 3.69 0.43 34.48
C GLY A 325 5.08 -0.19 34.53
N LEU A 326 5.46 -0.86 35.62
CA LEU A 326 6.78 -1.45 35.82
C LEU A 326 6.77 -2.94 35.42
N PRO A 327 7.46 -3.34 34.34
CA PRO A 327 7.62 -4.76 34.00
C PRO A 327 8.71 -5.42 34.86
N ASP A 328 8.75 -6.75 34.87
CA ASP A 328 9.82 -7.56 35.48
C ASP A 328 11.22 -7.17 34.96
N THR A 329 11.29 -6.72 33.72
CA THR A 329 12.53 -6.26 33.07
C THR A 329 12.96 -4.85 33.49
N PHE A 330 12.21 -4.14 34.33
CA PHE A 330 12.51 -2.74 34.68
C PHE A 330 13.92 -2.54 35.23
N LEU A 331 14.41 -3.46 36.08
CA LEU A 331 15.76 -3.39 36.63
C LEU A 331 16.86 -3.58 35.58
N SER A 332 16.59 -4.35 34.51
CA SER A 332 17.55 -4.54 33.41
C SER A 332 17.76 -3.30 32.56
N TYR A 333 16.92 -2.27 32.71
CA TYR A 333 17.08 -0.98 32.04
C TYR A 333 17.83 0.06 32.89
N LEU A 334 18.01 -0.19 34.19
CA LEU A 334 18.63 0.75 35.14
C LEU A 334 20.12 0.45 35.40
N PHE A 335 20.61 -0.73 35.02
CA PHE A 335 22.02 -1.16 35.08
C PHE A 335 22.47 -1.72 33.74
#